data_AF-A0A7S2YW12-F1
#
_entry.id   AF-A0A7S2YW12-F1
#
_cell.length_a   1.000
_cell.length_b   1.000
_cell.length_c   1.000
_cell.angle_alpha   90.00
_cell.angle_beta   90.00
_cell.angle_gamma   90.00
#
_symmetry.space_group_name_H-M   'P 1'
#
loop_
_entity.id
_entity.type
_entity.pdbx_description
1 polymer ?
#
loop_
_entity_poly.entity_id
_entity_poly.type
_entity_poly.pdbx_seq_one_letter_code
_entity_poly.pdbx_strand_id
1 'polypeptide(L)'
;PRVADTKAAQDVAAMAKFQRCLSHNPERAFYGPGHVLAAVEAGAVETLLVLDEVVRPAKAGIAARMRWSRAVSDVEAAGGAALVFSSCHESGKQLAQLSGVAAVLRYPMPELEEEDDPQRLLREYAPELVAS
;
A
#
# COMPACT_ATOMS: atom_id res chain seq x y z
N PRO A 1 -11.44 23.61 -16.29
CA PRO A 1 -10.82 22.26 -16.36
C PRO A 1 -9.54 22.03 -15.52
N ARG A 2 -8.88 23.05 -14.95
CA ARG A 2 -7.49 22.94 -14.46
C ARG A 2 -7.19 22.05 -13.24
N VAL A 3 -8.19 21.63 -12.47
CA VAL A 3 -7.97 20.95 -11.16
C VAL A 3 -8.01 19.42 -11.27
N ALA A 4 -8.77 18.88 -12.23
CA ALA A 4 -8.85 17.44 -12.44
C ALA A 4 -7.60 16.87 -13.11
N ASP A 5 -7.04 17.61 -14.08
CA ASP A 5 -5.79 17.23 -14.77
C ASP A 5 -4.59 17.17 -13.82
N THR A 6 -4.53 18.05 -12.82
CA THR A 6 -3.42 18.08 -11.84
C THR A 6 -3.44 16.89 -10.89
N LYS A 7 -4.62 16.48 -10.41
CA LYS A 7 -4.74 15.28 -9.56
C LYS A 7 -4.45 14.00 -10.34
N ALA A 8 -5.01 13.86 -11.54
CA ALA A 8 -4.73 12.69 -12.38
C ALA A 8 -3.23 12.59 -12.72
N ALA A 9 -2.57 13.71 -13.02
CA ALA A 9 -1.12 13.74 -13.24
C ALA A 9 -0.32 13.32 -11.99
N GLN A 10 -0.74 13.77 -10.80
CA GLN A 10 -0.12 13.37 -9.54
C GLN A 10 -0.27 11.87 -9.28
N ASP A 11 -1.47 11.32 -9.48
CA ASP A 11 -1.76 9.89 -9.31
C ASP A 11 -0.92 9.04 -10.27
N VAL A 12 -0.80 9.45 -11.53
CA VAL A 12 0.04 8.77 -12.53
C VAL A 12 1.52 8.82 -12.13
N ALA A 13 2.01 9.99 -11.70
CA ALA A 13 3.40 10.14 -11.27
C ALA A 13 3.72 9.27 -10.04
N ALA A 14 2.82 9.21 -9.07
CA ALA A 14 2.97 8.38 -7.88
C ALA A 14 2.94 6.89 -8.20
N MET A 15 2.04 6.45 -9.09
CA MET A 15 2.00 5.06 -9.56
C MET A 15 3.29 4.68 -10.30
N ALA A 16 3.76 5.54 -11.21
CA ALA A 16 5.02 5.32 -11.93
C ALA A 16 6.23 5.24 -10.98
N LYS A 17 6.25 6.06 -9.92
CA LYS A 17 7.26 6.01 -8.87
C LYS A 17 7.22 4.67 -8.14
N PHE A 18 6.04 4.23 -7.72
CA PHE A 18 5.85 2.93 -7.06
C PHE A 18 6.35 1.78 -7.94
N GLN A 19 5.95 1.74 -9.22
CA GLN A 19 6.39 0.72 -10.18
C GLN A 19 7.91 0.73 -10.35
N ARG A 20 8.52 1.92 -10.45
CA ARG A 20 9.98 2.05 -10.56
C ARG A 20 10.68 1.53 -9.32
N CYS A 21 10.16 1.83 -8.13
CA CYS A 21 10.67 1.27 -6.87
C CYS A 21 10.57 -0.25 -6.87
N LEU A 22 9.42 -0.82 -7.23
CA LEU A 22 9.23 -2.27 -7.29
C LEU A 22 10.23 -2.97 -8.22
N SER A 23 10.61 -2.32 -9.34
CA SER A 23 11.60 -2.90 -10.27
C SER A 23 13.06 -2.73 -9.85
N HIS A 24 13.42 -1.66 -9.14
CA HIS A 24 14.83 -1.32 -8.85
C HIS A 24 15.22 -1.47 -7.37
N ASN A 25 14.27 -1.36 -6.45
CA ASN A 25 14.45 -1.41 -5.00
C ASN A 25 13.18 -2.05 -4.38
N PRO A 26 12.94 -3.36 -4.63
CA PRO A 26 11.73 -4.04 -4.17
C PRO A 26 11.53 -3.95 -2.65
N GLU A 27 12.63 -3.93 -1.88
CA GLU A 27 12.66 -3.77 -0.42
C GLU A 27 12.01 -2.46 0.11
N ARG A 28 11.67 -1.52 -0.80
CA ARG A 28 11.08 -0.22 -0.50
C ARG A 28 9.67 -0.05 -1.08
N ALA A 29 9.12 -1.05 -1.76
CA ALA A 29 7.81 -0.97 -2.39
C ALA A 29 6.91 -2.09 -1.87
N PHE A 30 6.00 -1.75 -0.97
CA PHE A 30 5.07 -2.71 -0.39
C PHE A 30 3.65 -2.49 -0.91
N TYR A 31 2.90 -3.57 -1.03
CA TYR A 31 1.47 -3.54 -1.33
C TYR A 31 0.74 -4.56 -0.46
N GLY A 32 -0.57 -4.39 -0.33
CA GLY A 32 -1.39 -5.18 0.59
C GLY A 32 -1.71 -4.43 1.89
N PRO A 33 -2.92 -4.61 2.44
CA PRO A 33 -3.31 -3.99 3.71
C PRO A 33 -2.33 -4.26 4.86
N GLY A 34 -1.85 -5.50 5.01
CA GLY A 34 -0.95 -5.91 6.10
C GLY A 34 0.37 -5.14 6.10
N HIS A 35 1.17 -5.32 5.05
CA HIS A 35 2.49 -4.67 4.92
C HIS A 35 2.39 -3.15 4.94
N VAL A 36 1.39 -2.58 4.25
CA VAL A 36 1.22 -1.12 4.22
C VAL A 36 0.93 -0.59 5.62
N LEU A 37 0.05 -1.23 6.40
CA LEU A 37 -0.28 -0.78 7.74
C LEU A 37 0.90 -0.93 8.71
N ALA A 38 1.65 -2.03 8.63
CA ALA A 38 2.87 -2.22 9.41
C ALA A 38 3.91 -1.13 9.07
N ALA A 39 4.05 -0.78 7.78
CA ALA A 39 4.93 0.29 7.36
C ALA A 39 4.50 1.68 7.82
N VAL A 40 3.18 1.94 7.88
CA VAL A 40 2.64 3.18 8.44
C VAL A 40 2.94 3.25 9.93
N GLU A 41 2.73 2.18 10.68
CA GLU A 41 3.02 2.11 12.12
C GLU A 41 4.52 2.30 12.41
N ALA A 42 5.39 1.77 11.54
CA ALA A 42 6.84 1.98 11.61
C ALA A 42 7.28 3.40 11.20
N GLY A 43 6.39 4.25 10.68
CA GLY A 43 6.73 5.59 10.19
C GLY A 43 7.61 5.60 8.93
N ALA A 44 7.72 4.46 8.24
CA ALA A 44 8.62 4.26 7.11
C ALA A 44 8.07 4.79 5.78
N VAL A 45 6.76 5.10 5.74
CA VAL A 45 6.07 5.46 4.49
C VAL A 45 6.47 6.85 4.00
N GLU A 46 6.91 6.90 2.76
CA GLU A 46 7.15 8.13 2.00
C GLU A 46 5.90 8.54 1.23
N THR A 47 5.27 7.59 0.54
CA THR A 47 4.08 7.83 -0.27
C THR A 47 3.10 6.68 -0.11
N LEU A 48 1.92 6.96 0.44
CA LEU A 48 0.81 6.03 0.58
C LEU A 48 -0.14 6.18 -0.62
N LEU A 49 -0.46 5.08 -1.28
CA LEU A 49 -1.41 4.98 -2.38
C LEU A 49 -2.60 4.14 -1.92
N VAL A 50 -3.78 4.74 -1.87
CA VAL A 50 -5.01 4.08 -1.40
C VAL A 50 -6.11 4.28 -2.43
N LEU A 51 -6.81 3.21 -2.81
CA LEU A 51 -8.04 3.34 -3.59
C LEU A 51 -9.20 3.86 -2.76
N ASP A 52 -9.99 4.75 -3.35
CA ASP A 52 -11.20 5.27 -2.74
C ASP A 52 -12.20 4.17 -2.33
N GLU A 53 -12.27 3.06 -3.07
CA GLU A 53 -13.07 1.88 -2.73
C GLU A 53 -12.68 1.20 -1.42
N VAL A 54 -11.40 1.23 -1.05
CA VAL A 54 -10.88 0.64 0.19
C VAL A 54 -11.30 1.48 1.40
N VAL A 55 -11.47 2.79 1.20
CA VAL A 55 -11.92 3.74 2.23
C VAL A 55 -13.44 3.85 2.29
N ARG A 56 -14.16 3.37 1.27
CA ARG A 56 -15.63 3.45 1.21
C ARG A 56 -16.28 2.48 2.21
N PRO A 57 -17.17 2.97 3.09
CA PRO A 57 -17.83 2.15 4.10
C PRO A 57 -18.64 0.99 3.52
N ALA A 58 -19.17 1.15 2.30
CA ALA A 58 -20.02 0.17 1.63
C ALA A 58 -19.32 -1.16 1.34
N LYS A 59 -17.98 -1.18 1.23
CA LYS A 59 -17.20 -2.37 0.89
C LYS A 59 -16.39 -2.92 2.08
N ALA A 60 -15.93 -2.04 2.99
CA ALA A 60 -15.00 -2.41 4.07
C ALA A 60 -15.56 -2.19 5.50
N GLY A 61 -16.74 -1.58 5.65
CA GLY A 61 -17.33 -1.24 6.95
C GLY A 61 -16.74 0.00 7.61
N ILE A 62 -17.37 0.47 8.70
CA ILE A 62 -17.00 1.70 9.42
C ILE A 62 -15.59 1.57 10.05
N ALA A 63 -15.26 0.38 10.56
CA ALA A 63 -13.97 0.12 11.21
C ALA A 63 -12.78 0.27 10.24
N ALA A 64 -12.89 -0.27 9.03
CA ALA A 64 -11.83 -0.16 8.02
C ALA A 64 -11.63 1.30 7.58
N ARG A 65 -12.72 2.06 7.40
CA ARG A 65 -12.65 3.49 7.11
C ARG A 65 -11.88 4.25 8.19
N MET A 66 -12.18 4.00 9.47
CA MET A 66 -11.46 4.64 10.58
C MET A 66 -9.98 4.25 10.59
N ARG A 67 -9.66 2.98 10.32
CA ARG A 67 -8.27 2.50 10.25
C ARG A 67 -7.47 3.20 9.15
N TRP A 68 -8.00 3.24 7.92
CA TRP A 68 -7.33 3.90 6.80
C TRP A 68 -7.29 5.41 6.95
N SER A 69 -8.33 6.02 7.52
CA SER A 69 -8.32 7.46 7.84
C SER A 69 -7.23 7.79 8.86
N ARG A 70 -7.02 6.93 9.86
CA ARG A 70 -5.92 7.07 10.82
C ARG A 70 -4.58 6.88 10.15
N ALA A 71 -4.42 5.83 9.34
CA ALA A 71 -3.19 5.57 8.60
C ALA A 71 -2.78 6.75 7.70
N VAL A 72 -3.74 7.38 6.99
CA VAL A 72 -3.49 8.60 6.21
C VAL A 72 -2.97 9.73 7.10
N SER A 73 -3.62 9.96 8.24
CA SER A 73 -3.19 10.98 9.20
C SER A 73 -1.80 10.69 9.79
N ASP A 74 -1.49 9.43 10.07
CA ASP A 74 -0.21 9.02 10.64
C ASP A 74 0.94 9.20 9.62
N VAL A 75 0.69 8.88 8.34
CA VAL A 75 1.65 9.13 7.24
C VAL A 75 1.92 10.62 7.07
N GLU A 76 0.88 11.45 7.05
CA GLU A 76 1.02 12.90 6.94
C GLU A 76 1.76 13.48 8.16
N ALA A 77 1.45 13.00 9.37
CA ALA A 77 2.14 13.40 10.60
C ALA A 77 3.63 13.00 10.61
N ALA A 78 3.97 11.84 10.01
CA ALA A 78 5.35 11.41 9.82
C ALA A 78 6.07 12.18 8.69
N GLY A 79 5.41 13.10 7.98
CA GLY A 79 5.96 13.88 6.87
C GLY A 79 5.96 13.15 5.52
N GLY A 80 5.14 12.11 5.38
CA GLY A 80 4.90 11.41 4.12
C GLY A 80 3.72 12.01 3.35
N ALA A 81 3.50 11.54 2.13
CA ALA A 81 2.37 11.95 1.31
C ALA A 81 1.32 10.83 1.23
N ALA A 82 0.05 11.15 1.43
CA ALA A 82 -1.05 10.21 1.23
C ALA A 82 -1.90 10.60 0.02
N LEU A 83 -2.11 9.65 -0.91
CA LEU A 83 -2.83 9.86 -2.16
C LEU A 83 -3.99 8.89 -2.28
N VAL A 84 -5.18 9.45 -2.47
CA VAL A 84 -6.41 8.68 -2.69
C VAL A 84 -6.74 8.64 -4.18
N PHE A 85 -6.59 7.46 -4.76
CA PHE A 85 -6.80 7.13 -6.17
C PHE A 85 -8.27 6.85 -6.44
N SER A 86 -8.76 7.32 -7.59
CA SER A 86 -10.10 6.98 -8.06
C SER A 86 -10.11 5.67 -8.82
N SER A 87 -11.00 4.74 -8.46
CA SER A 87 -11.15 3.47 -9.20
C SER A 87 -11.61 3.65 -10.66
N CYS A 88 -12.14 4.82 -11.01
CA CYS A 88 -12.55 5.15 -12.38
C CYS A 88 -11.37 5.53 -13.30
N HIS A 89 -10.21 5.90 -12.74
CA HIS A 89 -9.03 6.30 -13.51
C HIS A 89 -8.10 5.10 -13.75
N GLU A 90 -7.32 5.14 -14.84
CA GLU A 90 -6.43 4.03 -15.23
C GLU A 90 -5.39 3.72 -14.15
N SER A 91 -4.83 4.74 -13.51
CA SER A 91 -3.92 4.57 -12.37
C SER A 91 -4.59 3.90 -11.16
N GLY A 92 -5.88 4.13 -10.93
CA GLY A 92 -6.64 3.45 -9.87
C GLY A 92 -6.91 1.99 -10.22
N LYS A 93 -7.22 1.67 -11.48
CA LYS A 93 -7.35 0.28 -11.92
C LYS A 93 -6.06 -0.52 -11.74
N GLN A 94 -4.91 0.11 -12.03
CA GLN A 94 -3.59 -0.50 -11.78
C GLN A 94 -3.38 -0.79 -10.29
N LEU A 95 -3.71 0.17 -9.41
CA LEU A 95 -3.62 -0.04 -7.97
C LEU A 95 -4.58 -1.16 -7.49
N ALA A 96 -5.75 -1.29 -8.11
CA ALA A 96 -6.75 -2.30 -7.75
C ALA A 96 -6.24 -3.73 -8.04
N GLN A 97 -5.43 -3.91 -9.08
CA GLN A 97 -4.77 -5.18 -9.38
C GLN A 97 -3.72 -5.54 -8.32
N LEU A 98 -3.19 -4.55 -7.61
CA LEU A 98 -2.20 -4.68 -6.53
C LEU A 98 -2.88 -4.60 -5.15
N SER A 99 -3.97 -5.35 -4.95
CA SER A 99 -4.79 -5.39 -3.71
C SER A 99 -5.59 -4.12 -3.37
N GLY A 100 -5.34 -3.01 -4.07
CA GLY A 100 -6.01 -1.74 -3.86
C GLY A 100 -5.28 -0.77 -2.91
N VAL A 101 -4.15 -1.18 -2.34
CA VAL A 101 -3.35 -0.38 -1.42
C VAL A 101 -1.87 -0.68 -1.60
N ALA A 102 -1.06 0.37 -1.68
CA ALA A 102 0.38 0.30 -1.86
C ALA A 102 1.10 1.44 -1.15
N ALA A 103 2.38 1.26 -0.87
CA ALA A 103 3.22 2.26 -0.25
C ALA A 103 4.65 2.22 -0.82
N VAL A 104 5.23 3.40 -0.99
CA VAL A 104 6.66 3.59 -1.20
C VAL A 104 7.29 4.01 0.12
N LEU A 105 8.35 3.32 0.52
CA LEU A 105 9.06 3.57 1.77
C LEU A 105 10.28 4.46 1.59
N ARG A 106 10.63 5.17 2.66
CA ARG A 106 11.84 6.01 2.74
C ARG A 106 13.10 5.16 2.87
N TYR A 107 13.00 4.03 3.56
CA TYR A 107 14.09 3.08 3.81
C TYR A 107 13.60 1.64 3.60
N PRO A 108 14.52 0.70 3.29
CA PRO A 108 14.22 -0.72 3.20
C PRO A 108 13.62 -1.26 4.50
N MET A 109 12.64 -2.15 4.42
CA MET A 109 12.14 -2.89 5.59
C MET A 109 12.10 -4.40 5.30
N PRO A 110 13.24 -5.10 5.41
CA PRO A 110 13.33 -6.54 5.11
C PRO A 110 12.46 -7.40 6.04
N GLU A 111 12.17 -6.92 7.25
CA GLU A 111 11.31 -7.60 8.23
C GLU A 111 9.87 -7.80 7.74
N LEU A 112 9.36 -6.93 6.85
CA LEU A 112 8.04 -7.08 6.26
C LEU A 112 8.00 -8.04 5.06
N GLU A 113 9.14 -8.33 4.42
CA GLU A 113 9.23 -9.38 3.39
C GLU A 113 9.18 -10.78 4.01
N GLU A 114 9.66 -10.94 5.26
CA GLU A 114 9.68 -12.24 5.94
C GLU A 114 8.30 -12.73 6.40
N GLU A 115 7.33 -11.83 6.61
CA GLU A 115 5.94 -12.19 6.99
C GLU A 115 5.17 -12.83 5.83
N ASP A 116 5.57 -12.53 4.60
CA ASP A 116 4.95 -13.01 3.36
C ASP A 116 5.68 -14.24 2.79
N ASP A 117 6.71 -14.78 3.47
CA ASP A 117 7.41 -15.98 3.02
C ASP A 117 6.44 -17.18 3.07
N PRO A 118 5.99 -17.69 1.91
CA PRO A 118 5.08 -18.84 1.88
C PRO A 118 5.72 -20.07 2.54
N GLN A 119 7.05 -20.19 2.55
CA GLN A 119 7.74 -21.29 3.22
C GLN A 119 7.67 -21.17 4.75
N ARG A 120 7.70 -19.95 5.31
CA ARG A 120 7.52 -19.70 6.75
C ARG A 120 6.08 -19.95 7.19
N LEU A 121 5.10 -19.43 6.45
CA LEU A 121 3.68 -19.67 6.73
C LEU A 121 3.32 -21.15 6.65
N LEU A 122 3.88 -21.89 5.68
CA LEU A 122 3.73 -23.34 5.60
C LEU A 122 4.39 -24.04 6.80
N ARG A 123 5.57 -23.61 7.25
CA ARG A 123 6.23 -24.18 8.44
C ARG A 123 5.46 -23.91 9.73
N GLU A 124 4.83 -22.74 9.86
CA GLU A 124 4.11 -22.34 11.07
C GLU A 124 2.70 -22.96 11.14
N TYR A 125 1.99 -23.03 10.01
CA TYR A 125 0.58 -23.42 9.98
C TYR A 125 0.29 -24.78 9.31
N ALA A 126 1.23 -25.34 8.56
CA ALA A 126 1.13 -26.68 7.96
C ALA A 126 2.48 -27.43 8.00
N PRO A 127 3.09 -27.58 9.19
CA PRO A 127 4.42 -28.19 9.34
C PRO A 127 4.51 -29.61 8.74
N GLU A 128 3.38 -30.32 8.67
CA GLU A 128 3.26 -31.63 8.04
C GLU A 128 3.55 -31.65 6.53
N LEU A 129 3.44 -30.51 5.84
CA LEU A 129 3.73 -30.39 4.41
C LEU A 129 5.20 -30.07 4.09
N VAL A 130 6.00 -29.72 5.11
CA VAL A 130 7.40 -29.29 4.95
C VAL A 130 8.39 -30.38 5.41
N ALA A 131 7.91 -31.40 6.13
CA ALA A 131 8.71 -32.52 6.57
C ALA A 131 8.80 -33.61 5.47
N SER A 132 9.76 -33.50 4.56
CA SER A 132 10.26 -34.59 3.71
C SER A 132 11.68 -34.33 3.26
#